data_AF-A0A0U1KTF3-F1
#
_entry.id   AF-A0A0U1KTF3-F1
#
_cell.length_a   1.000
_cell.length_b   1.000
_cell.length_c   1.000
_cell.angle_alpha   90.00
_cell.angle_beta   90.00
_cell.angle_gamma   90.00
#
_symmetry.space_group_name_H-M   'P 1'
#
loop_
_entity.id
_entity.type
_entity.pdbx_description
1 polymer ?
#
loop_
_entity_poly.entity_id
_entity_poly.type
_entity_poly.pdbx_seq_one_letter_code
_entity_poly.pdbx_strand_id
1 'polypeptide(L)'
;MNITRKRIVGLFEVGAIIISIASLLTDWPLWLLSNMVNWQSHCIRVVFTLFILTGYAGVVVLIILWQQNCSLTKKVQHWRQVGNELRFYSYYDAMSGAYNRNAFIRKAKSWNNAKSEMAIVSCDIDGLKLINDTLGHNMGDQLICATAEILTKTCNHAGQVYRIGGDEFLMLLPVKTLNMELDILIQNIRKHVAAYNQQQQLPLSISMGWALPDNKHTLTELIKIADYQMYQEKSLHREKVQKEWVQSLINNPIR
;
A
#
# COMPACT_ATOMS: atom_id res chain seq x y z
N MET A 1 25.88 -116.25 -33.27
CA MET A 1 26.60 -115.13 -32.61
C MET A 1 25.97 -113.73 -32.81
N ASN A 2 24.90 -113.54 -33.61
CA ASN A 2 24.35 -112.20 -33.92
C ASN A 2 23.20 -111.71 -33.01
N ILE A 3 22.56 -112.57 -32.21
CA ILE A 3 21.37 -112.21 -31.42
C ILE A 3 21.74 -111.59 -30.06
N THR A 4 22.84 -112.04 -29.45
CA THR A 4 23.33 -111.53 -28.15
C THR A 4 23.90 -110.12 -28.25
N ARG A 5 24.55 -109.76 -29.36
CA ARG A 5 25.17 -108.43 -29.55
C ARG A 5 24.12 -107.32 -29.76
N LYS A 6 23.02 -107.60 -30.47
CA LYS A 6 21.89 -106.65 -30.64
C LYS A 6 21.16 -106.34 -29.32
N ARG A 7 21.03 -107.33 -28.43
CA ARG A 7 20.42 -107.12 -27.10
C ARG A 7 21.26 -106.22 -26.19
N ILE A 8 22.59 -106.36 -26.23
CA ILE A 8 23.51 -105.54 -25.42
C ILE A 8 23.49 -104.08 -25.89
N VAL A 9 23.54 -103.82 -27.20
CA VAL A 9 23.47 -102.45 -27.75
C VAL A 9 22.14 -101.77 -27.40
N GLY A 10 21.01 -102.49 -27.50
CA GLY A 10 19.70 -101.95 -27.09
C GLY A 10 19.61 -101.64 -25.59
N LEU A 11 20.27 -102.41 -24.72
CA LEU A 11 20.36 -102.12 -23.28
C LEU A 11 21.18 -100.85 -22.98
N PHE A 12 22.25 -100.60 -23.73
CA PHE A 12 23.05 -99.37 -23.59
C PHE A 12 22.30 -98.13 -24.10
N GLU A 13 21.56 -98.22 -25.21
CA GLU A 13 20.74 -97.11 -25.70
C GLU A 13 19.61 -96.77 -24.73
N VAL A 14 18.95 -97.78 -24.16
CA VAL A 14 17.92 -97.57 -23.13
C VAL A 14 18.54 -96.96 -21.86
N GLY A 15 19.73 -97.41 -21.44
CA GLY A 15 20.45 -96.83 -20.31
C GLY A 15 20.85 -95.37 -20.53
N ALA A 16 21.32 -95.01 -21.72
CA ALA A 16 21.68 -93.64 -22.07
C ALA A 16 20.45 -92.71 -22.07
N ILE A 17 19.32 -93.16 -22.60
CA ILE A 17 18.05 -92.41 -22.56
C ILE A 17 17.58 -92.20 -21.12
N ILE A 18 17.70 -93.22 -20.26
CA ILE A 18 17.33 -93.11 -18.84
C ILE A 18 18.24 -92.11 -18.11
N ILE A 19 19.55 -92.11 -18.38
CA ILE A 19 20.48 -91.17 -17.76
C ILE A 19 20.21 -89.73 -18.23
N SER A 20 19.93 -89.51 -19.51
CA SER A 20 19.58 -88.19 -20.03
C SER A 20 18.26 -87.67 -19.44
N ILE A 21 17.24 -88.53 -19.32
CA ILE A 21 15.97 -88.17 -18.67
C ILE A 21 16.18 -87.91 -17.17
N ALA A 22 17.03 -88.70 -16.50
CA ALA A 22 17.36 -88.49 -15.10
C ALA A 22 18.06 -87.13 -14.87
N SER A 23 19.03 -86.76 -15.70
CA SER A 23 19.69 -85.44 -15.62
C SER A 23 18.72 -84.28 -15.88
N LEU A 24 17.81 -84.45 -16.85
CA LEU A 24 16.74 -83.49 -17.11
C LEU A 24 15.74 -83.36 -15.96
N LEU A 25 15.58 -84.39 -15.11
CA LEU A 25 14.70 -84.40 -13.94
C LEU A 25 15.39 -83.89 -12.67
N THR A 26 16.72 -84.00 -12.54
CA THR A 26 17.48 -83.58 -11.36
C THR A 26 18.00 -82.15 -11.40
N ASP A 27 18.27 -81.61 -12.61
CA ASP A 27 18.97 -80.32 -12.73
C ASP A 27 18.00 -79.14 -12.80
N TRP A 28 16.83 -79.33 -13.43
CA TRP A 28 15.80 -78.30 -13.52
C TRP A 28 15.26 -77.81 -12.16
N PRO A 29 15.06 -78.66 -11.11
CA PRO A 29 14.54 -78.20 -9.83
C PRO A 29 15.58 -77.39 -9.07
N LEU A 30 16.87 -77.72 -9.18
CA LEU A 30 17.96 -76.97 -8.54
C LEU A 30 18.12 -75.58 -9.17
N TRP A 31 18.01 -75.49 -10.50
CA TRP A 31 17.96 -74.22 -11.21
C TRP A 31 16.73 -73.40 -10.78
N LEU A 32 15.56 -74.03 -10.70
CA LEU A 32 14.33 -73.36 -10.25
C LEU A 32 14.47 -72.84 -8.81
N LEU A 33 14.99 -73.65 -7.90
CA LEU A 33 15.20 -73.29 -6.49
C LEU A 33 16.21 -72.15 -6.34
N SER A 34 17.31 -72.16 -7.09
CA SER A 34 18.29 -71.05 -7.08
C SER A 34 17.68 -69.72 -7.56
N ASN A 35 16.79 -69.79 -8.56
CA ASN A 35 16.08 -68.61 -9.03
C ASN A 35 15.01 -68.17 -8.02
N MET A 36 14.28 -69.09 -7.37
CA MET A 36 13.29 -68.78 -6.32
C MET A 36 13.91 -68.02 -5.13
N VAL A 37 15.16 -68.31 -4.76
CA VAL A 37 15.90 -67.53 -3.75
C VAL A 37 16.21 -66.10 -4.25
N ASN A 38 16.55 -65.94 -5.53
CA ASN A 38 16.81 -64.63 -6.14
C ASN A 38 15.55 -63.77 -6.39
N TRP A 39 14.37 -64.40 -6.50
CA TRP A 39 13.10 -63.71 -6.67
C TRP A 39 12.78 -62.80 -5.48
N GLN A 40 13.05 -63.24 -4.24
CA GLN A 40 12.83 -62.41 -3.05
C GLN A 40 13.70 -61.15 -3.07
N SER A 41 14.99 -61.28 -3.39
CA SER A 41 15.89 -60.12 -3.52
C SER A 41 15.54 -59.21 -4.69
N HIS A 42 15.01 -59.76 -5.79
CA HIS A 42 14.51 -58.95 -6.92
C HIS A 42 13.28 -58.14 -6.53
N CYS A 43 12.30 -58.75 -5.87
CA CYS A 43 11.11 -58.05 -5.37
C CYS A 43 11.47 -56.92 -4.40
N ILE A 44 12.39 -57.17 -3.45
CA ILE A 44 12.85 -56.14 -2.50
C ILE A 44 13.50 -54.95 -3.23
N ARG A 45 14.36 -55.22 -4.23
CA ARG A 45 14.99 -54.16 -5.04
C ARG A 45 13.96 -53.33 -5.79
N VAL A 46 12.96 -53.96 -6.41
CA VAL A 46 11.89 -53.25 -7.12
C VAL A 46 11.10 -52.36 -6.17
N VAL A 47 10.66 -52.89 -5.02
CA VAL A 47 9.91 -52.11 -4.01
C VAL A 47 10.74 -50.92 -3.51
N PHE A 48 12.03 -51.13 -3.23
CA PHE A 48 12.93 -50.06 -2.78
C PHE A 48 13.13 -48.97 -3.85
N THR A 49 13.30 -49.36 -5.12
CA THR A 49 13.41 -48.39 -6.23
C THR A 49 12.13 -47.57 -6.40
N LEU A 50 10.95 -48.20 -6.30
CA LEU A 50 9.68 -47.49 -6.35
C LEU A 50 9.54 -46.50 -5.19
N PHE A 51 9.95 -46.89 -3.99
CA PHE A 51 9.94 -46.01 -2.81
C PHE A 51 10.85 -44.78 -2.98
N ILE A 52 12.04 -44.96 -3.57
CA ILE A 52 12.94 -43.83 -3.88
C ILE A 52 12.32 -42.92 -4.92
N LEU A 53 11.72 -43.47 -5.98
CA LEU A 53 11.09 -42.69 -7.03
C LEU A 53 9.90 -41.87 -6.51
N THR A 54 9.06 -42.46 -5.65
CA THR A 54 7.95 -41.72 -5.03
C THR A 54 8.43 -40.65 -4.07
N GLY A 55 9.49 -40.93 -3.28
CA GLY A 55 10.14 -39.92 -2.43
C GLY A 55 10.70 -38.75 -3.23
N TYR A 56 11.41 -39.04 -4.33
CA TYR A 56 11.93 -38.01 -5.24
C TYR A 56 10.82 -37.17 -5.85
N ALA A 57 9.75 -37.80 -6.34
CA ALA A 57 8.58 -37.09 -6.87
C ALA A 57 7.95 -36.16 -5.81
N GLY A 58 7.86 -36.61 -4.56
CA GLY A 58 7.38 -35.78 -3.44
C GLY A 58 8.23 -34.54 -3.22
N VAL A 59 9.56 -34.68 -3.22
CA VAL A 59 10.48 -33.53 -3.08
C VAL A 59 10.34 -32.56 -4.25
N VAL A 60 10.22 -33.04 -5.48
CA VAL A 60 10.00 -32.20 -6.66
C VAL A 60 8.70 -31.41 -6.54
N VAL A 61 7.61 -32.05 -6.11
CA VAL A 61 6.33 -31.38 -5.86
C VAL A 61 6.47 -30.30 -4.80
N LEU A 62 7.16 -30.58 -3.69
CA LEU A 62 7.39 -29.60 -2.62
C LEU A 62 8.19 -28.38 -3.12
N ILE A 63 9.20 -28.59 -3.97
CA ILE A 63 9.99 -27.51 -4.58
C ILE A 63 9.09 -26.64 -5.48
N ILE A 64 8.23 -27.25 -6.31
CA ILE A 64 7.30 -26.51 -7.17
C ILE A 64 6.32 -25.69 -6.33
N LEU A 65 5.74 -26.28 -5.29
CA LEU A 65 4.82 -25.59 -4.38
C LEU A 65 5.53 -24.43 -3.66
N TRP A 66 6.77 -24.63 -3.22
CA TRP A 66 7.58 -23.59 -2.61
C TRP A 66 7.87 -22.44 -3.59
N GLN A 67 8.25 -22.75 -4.83
CA GLN A 67 8.49 -21.76 -5.87
C GLN A 67 7.22 -20.95 -6.20
N GLN A 68 6.06 -21.62 -6.31
CA GLN A 68 4.78 -20.95 -6.51
C GLN A 68 4.45 -20.01 -5.36
N ASN A 69 4.60 -20.45 -4.11
CA ASN A 69 4.38 -19.64 -2.92
C ASN A 69 5.30 -18.41 -2.88
N CYS A 70 6.59 -18.56 -3.18
CA CYS A 70 7.51 -17.43 -3.29
C CYS A 70 7.12 -16.44 -4.40
N SER A 71 6.58 -16.91 -5.52
CA SER A 71 6.10 -16.03 -6.60
C SER A 71 4.83 -15.26 -6.19
N LEU A 72 3.94 -15.91 -5.43
CA LEU A 72 2.71 -15.31 -4.92
C LEU A 72 3.01 -14.23 -3.88
N THR A 73 3.92 -14.47 -2.94
CA THR A 73 4.29 -13.47 -1.92
C THR A 73 4.89 -12.22 -2.55
N LYS A 74 5.76 -12.37 -3.54
CA LYS A 74 6.30 -11.24 -4.32
C LYS A 74 5.20 -10.44 -5.02
N LYS A 75 4.25 -11.11 -5.68
CA LYS A 75 3.10 -10.45 -6.31
C LYS A 75 2.25 -9.69 -5.29
N VAL A 76 1.95 -10.30 -4.13
CA VAL A 76 1.18 -9.65 -3.06
C VAL A 76 1.90 -8.42 -2.53
N GLN A 77 3.21 -8.48 -2.31
CA GLN A 77 4.01 -7.33 -1.89
C GLN A 77 4.00 -6.22 -2.93
N HIS A 78 4.19 -6.56 -4.21
CA HIS A 78 4.13 -5.60 -5.31
C HIS A 78 2.77 -4.90 -5.40
N TRP A 79 1.66 -5.66 -5.39
CA TRP A 79 0.31 -5.08 -5.39
C TRP A 79 0.02 -4.23 -4.14
N ARG A 80 0.60 -4.58 -2.99
CA ARG A 80 0.53 -3.73 -1.78
C ARG A 80 1.26 -2.41 -1.97
N GLN A 81 2.46 -2.42 -2.56
CA GLN A 81 3.22 -1.19 -2.84
C GLN A 81 2.48 -0.30 -3.83
N VAL A 82 2.07 -0.86 -4.98
CA VAL A 82 1.27 -0.14 -5.98
C VAL A 82 -0.03 0.40 -5.36
N GLY A 83 -0.71 -0.39 -4.55
CA GLY A 83 -1.91 0.04 -3.83
C GLY A 83 -1.66 1.14 -2.80
N ASN A 84 -0.47 1.21 -2.20
CA ASN A 84 -0.09 2.28 -1.27
C ASN A 84 0.29 3.56 -2.01
N GLU A 85 1.02 3.47 -3.12
CA GLU A 85 1.31 4.61 -3.99
C GLU A 85 0.04 5.20 -4.58
N LEU A 86 -0.85 4.36 -5.12
CA LEU A 86 -2.17 4.77 -5.61
C LEU A 86 -2.99 5.43 -4.50
N ARG A 87 -2.91 4.93 -3.27
CA ARG A 87 -3.54 5.59 -2.12
C ARG A 87 -2.91 6.96 -1.86
N PHE A 88 -1.59 7.07 -1.84
CA PHE A 88 -0.93 8.36 -1.64
C PHE A 88 -1.42 9.40 -2.67
N TYR A 89 -1.38 9.08 -3.97
CA TYR A 89 -1.91 9.98 -5.01
C TYR A 89 -3.42 10.20 -4.95
N SER A 90 -4.19 9.24 -4.40
CA SER A 90 -5.64 9.39 -4.20
C SER A 90 -5.99 10.28 -3.00
N TYR A 91 -5.13 10.38 -1.99
CA TYR A 91 -5.43 11.06 -0.73
C TYR A 91 -4.69 12.39 -0.53
N TYR A 92 -3.55 12.60 -1.18
CA TYR A 92 -2.74 13.80 -0.99
C TYR A 92 -2.80 14.70 -2.22
N ASP A 93 -2.63 15.99 -1.99
CA ASP A 93 -2.38 16.99 -3.02
C ASP A 93 -0.90 16.94 -3.40
N ALA A 94 -0.59 16.66 -4.67
CA ALA A 94 0.78 16.41 -5.12
C ALA A 94 1.69 17.64 -4.96
N MET A 95 1.12 18.84 -4.99
CA MET A 95 1.85 20.09 -4.92
C MET A 95 2.10 20.49 -3.48
N SER A 96 1.05 20.54 -2.65
CA SER A 96 1.13 21.08 -1.29
C SER A 96 1.48 20.02 -0.23
N GLY A 97 1.38 18.72 -0.56
CA GLY A 97 1.58 17.62 0.40
C GLY A 97 0.47 17.46 1.45
N ALA A 98 -0.54 18.34 1.46
CA ALA A 98 -1.70 18.23 2.33
C ALA A 98 -2.66 17.13 1.85
N TYR A 99 -3.66 16.76 2.64
CA TYR A 99 -4.72 15.89 2.13
C TYR A 99 -5.52 16.62 1.05
N ASN A 100 -5.96 15.93 0.00
CA ASN A 100 -6.75 16.53 -1.06
C ASN A 100 -8.25 16.55 -0.73
N ARG A 101 -9.03 17.23 -1.58
CA ARG A 101 -10.50 17.29 -1.48
C ARG A 101 -11.17 15.91 -1.41
N ASN A 102 -10.66 14.90 -2.13
CA ASN A 102 -11.24 13.55 -2.10
C ASN A 102 -11.04 12.88 -0.74
N ALA A 103 -9.89 13.08 -0.10
CA ALA A 103 -9.63 12.64 1.26
C ALA A 103 -10.61 13.29 2.24
N PHE A 104 -10.83 14.60 2.11
CA PHE A 104 -11.81 15.32 2.91
C PHE A 104 -13.22 14.74 2.76
N ILE A 105 -13.73 14.60 1.53
CA ILE A 105 -15.09 14.08 1.28
C ILE A 105 -15.28 12.69 1.89
N ARG A 106 -14.28 11.81 1.75
CA ARG A 106 -14.32 10.46 2.35
C ARG A 106 -14.36 10.52 3.87
N LYS A 107 -13.54 11.40 4.48
CA LYS A 107 -13.53 11.61 5.92
C LYS A 107 -14.88 12.20 6.38
N ALA A 108 -15.37 13.26 5.75
CA ALA A 108 -16.64 13.90 6.09
C ALA A 108 -17.84 12.92 6.05
N LYS A 109 -17.86 11.98 5.09
CA LYS A 109 -18.91 10.94 5.02
C LYS A 109 -18.97 10.06 6.28
N SER A 110 -17.85 9.75 6.93
CA SER A 110 -17.88 8.96 8.17
C SER A 110 -18.48 9.73 9.35
N TRP A 111 -18.56 11.05 9.26
CA TRP A 111 -19.01 11.92 10.36
C TRP A 111 -20.42 12.49 10.15
N ASN A 112 -20.93 12.51 8.93
CA ASN A 112 -22.26 13.07 8.64
C ASN A 112 -23.41 12.30 9.33
N ASN A 113 -23.13 11.09 9.85
CA ASN A 113 -24.10 10.26 10.57
C ASN A 113 -24.06 10.44 12.11
N ALA A 114 -23.17 11.30 12.64
CA ALA A 114 -23.03 11.59 14.07
C ALA A 114 -23.03 13.11 14.32
N LYS A 115 -23.44 13.55 15.52
CA LYS A 115 -23.17 14.94 15.93
C LYS A 115 -21.67 15.18 15.88
N SER A 116 -21.25 16.27 15.23
CA SER A 116 -19.82 16.54 14.98
C SER A 116 -19.11 16.75 16.31
N GLU A 117 -18.05 15.97 16.58
CA GLU A 117 -17.07 16.25 17.64
C GLU A 117 -15.81 16.88 17.02
N MET A 118 -15.96 17.64 15.93
CA MET A 118 -14.83 18.22 15.19
C MET A 118 -14.97 19.74 15.14
N ALA A 119 -13.92 20.46 15.52
CA ALA A 119 -13.78 21.86 15.16
C ALA A 119 -13.25 21.97 13.72
N ILE A 120 -13.69 23.03 13.07
CA ILE A 120 -13.38 23.34 11.68
C ILE A 120 -12.63 24.65 11.63
N VAL A 121 -11.57 24.70 10.83
CA VAL A 121 -10.93 25.96 10.45
C VAL A 121 -10.87 26.02 8.93
N SER A 122 -11.48 27.05 8.37
CA SER A 122 -11.35 27.41 6.96
C SER A 122 -10.24 28.45 6.81
N CYS A 123 -9.41 28.28 5.80
CA CYS A 123 -8.26 29.14 5.54
C CYS A 123 -8.16 29.41 4.04
N ASP A 124 -7.83 30.64 3.68
CA ASP A 124 -7.67 31.07 2.30
C ASP A 124 -6.45 32.00 2.17
N ILE A 125 -5.67 31.82 1.10
CA ILE A 125 -4.50 32.66 0.80
C ILE A 125 -4.95 33.97 0.15
N ASP A 126 -4.71 35.08 0.85
CA ASP A 126 -5.09 36.41 0.37
C ASP A 126 -4.26 36.82 -0.85
N GLY A 127 -4.95 37.28 -1.89
CA GLY A 127 -4.28 37.88 -3.06
C GLY A 127 -3.55 36.90 -3.99
N LEU A 128 -3.72 35.59 -3.81
CA LEU A 128 -3.01 34.57 -4.62
C LEU A 128 -3.19 34.79 -6.13
N LYS A 129 -4.41 35.12 -6.58
CA LYS A 129 -4.68 35.39 -8.01
C LYS A 129 -3.84 36.57 -8.53
N LEU A 130 -3.77 37.67 -7.78
CA LEU A 130 -2.98 38.85 -8.16
C LEU A 130 -1.49 38.49 -8.26
N ILE A 131 -1.00 37.68 -7.34
CA ILE A 131 0.39 37.19 -7.34
C ILE A 131 0.65 36.31 -8.56
N ASN A 132 -0.25 35.39 -8.89
CA ASN A 132 -0.14 34.56 -10.09
C ASN A 132 -0.12 35.40 -11.37
N ASP A 133 -1.00 36.40 -11.45
CA ASP A 133 -1.11 37.26 -12.63
C ASP A 133 0.11 38.20 -12.77
N THR A 134 0.77 38.57 -11.67
CA THR A 134 1.88 39.55 -11.64
C THR A 134 3.27 38.88 -11.66
N LEU A 135 3.45 37.81 -10.88
CA LEU A 135 4.74 37.16 -10.62
C LEU A 135 4.81 35.74 -11.20
N GLY A 136 3.71 35.26 -11.79
CA GLY A 136 3.61 33.94 -12.40
C GLY A 136 3.22 32.84 -11.41
N HIS A 137 2.69 31.75 -11.96
CA HIS A 137 2.16 30.61 -11.20
C HIS A 137 3.19 29.96 -10.27
N ASN A 138 4.47 29.90 -10.66
CA ASN A 138 5.53 29.35 -9.81
C ASN A 138 5.60 30.04 -8.45
N MET A 139 5.30 31.33 -8.40
CA MET A 139 5.35 32.12 -7.18
C MET A 139 4.11 31.88 -6.30
N GLY A 140 2.93 31.73 -6.91
CA GLY A 140 1.75 31.31 -6.17
C GLY A 140 1.87 29.89 -5.63
N ASP A 141 2.47 28.97 -6.39
CA ASP A 141 2.72 27.60 -5.95
C ASP A 141 3.62 27.57 -4.70
N GLN A 142 4.62 28.45 -4.62
CA GLN A 142 5.45 28.60 -3.41
C GLN A 142 4.62 29.04 -2.20
N LEU A 143 3.70 30.00 -2.35
CA LEU A 143 2.83 30.42 -1.25
C LEU A 143 1.88 29.32 -0.80
N ILE A 144 1.37 28.52 -1.74
CA ILE A 144 0.48 27.40 -1.42
C ILE A 144 1.26 26.33 -0.65
N CYS A 145 2.48 25.99 -1.09
CA CYS A 145 3.35 25.06 -0.38
C CYS A 145 3.71 25.57 1.02
N ALA A 146 4.10 26.84 1.14
CA ALA A 146 4.39 27.47 2.43
C ALA A 146 3.19 27.44 3.38
N THR A 147 2.00 27.75 2.87
CA THR A 147 0.75 27.69 3.64
C THR A 147 0.49 26.27 4.12
N ALA A 148 0.54 25.28 3.23
CA ALA A 148 0.33 23.88 3.58
C ALA A 148 1.35 23.39 4.63
N GLU A 149 2.60 23.78 4.50
CA GLU A 149 3.66 23.43 5.45
C GLU A 149 3.41 24.06 6.83
N ILE A 150 3.11 25.36 6.89
CA ILE A 150 2.81 26.07 8.14
C ILE A 150 1.58 25.45 8.82
N LEU A 151 0.49 25.24 8.08
CA LEU A 151 -0.73 24.65 8.62
C LEU A 151 -0.46 23.23 9.13
N THR A 152 0.22 22.39 8.34
CA THR A 152 0.47 20.99 8.72
C THR A 152 1.41 20.88 9.92
N LYS A 153 2.47 21.69 9.98
CA LYS A 153 3.38 21.72 11.13
C LYS A 153 2.69 22.20 12.40
N THR A 154 1.85 23.24 12.29
CA THR A 154 1.17 23.83 13.45
C THR A 154 0.02 22.94 13.94
N CYS A 155 -0.68 22.29 13.02
CA CYS A 155 -1.78 21.35 13.29
C CYS A 155 -1.28 19.95 13.70
N ASN A 156 0.03 19.72 13.74
CA ASN A 156 0.58 18.39 14.01
C ASN A 156 0.04 17.84 15.34
N HIS A 157 -0.39 16.58 15.34
CA HIS A 157 -1.09 15.90 16.45
C HIS A 157 -2.50 16.44 16.81
N ALA A 158 -2.84 17.67 16.44
CA ALA A 158 -4.15 18.29 16.70
C ALA A 158 -5.24 17.85 15.71
N GLY A 159 -4.87 17.54 14.46
CA GLY A 159 -5.81 17.09 13.44
C GLY A 159 -5.22 16.95 12.06
N GLN A 160 -6.05 17.16 11.03
CA GLN A 160 -5.68 16.95 9.63
C GLN A 160 -5.96 18.21 8.79
N VAL A 161 -5.03 18.54 7.90
CA VAL A 161 -5.11 19.66 6.96
C VAL A 161 -5.47 19.14 5.57
N TYR A 162 -6.46 19.77 4.95
CA TYR A 162 -6.97 19.44 3.62
C TYR A 162 -6.87 20.66 2.71
N ARG A 163 -6.39 20.48 1.49
CA ARG A 163 -6.52 21.45 0.41
C ARG A 163 -7.81 21.15 -0.37
N ILE A 164 -8.77 22.05 -0.30
CA ILE A 164 -10.11 21.86 -0.89
C ILE A 164 -10.22 22.56 -2.25
N GLY A 165 -9.50 23.67 -2.44
CA GLY A 165 -9.47 24.48 -3.65
C GLY A 165 -8.06 24.90 -4.05
N GLY A 166 -7.95 25.93 -4.90
CA GLY A 166 -6.66 26.45 -5.36
C GLY A 166 -5.85 27.06 -4.21
N ASP A 167 -6.44 28.05 -3.56
CA ASP A 167 -5.97 28.81 -2.39
C ASP A 167 -6.63 28.36 -1.07
N GLU A 168 -7.62 27.48 -1.12
CA GLU A 168 -8.46 27.13 0.03
C GLU A 168 -7.99 25.86 0.76
N PHE A 169 -7.84 26.01 2.08
CA PHE A 169 -7.51 24.95 3.02
C PHE A 169 -8.59 24.80 4.08
N LEU A 170 -8.76 23.58 4.57
CA LEU A 170 -9.67 23.21 5.63
C LEU A 170 -8.94 22.34 6.65
N MET A 171 -9.07 22.65 7.94
CA MET A 171 -8.55 21.83 9.02
C MET A 171 -9.69 21.16 9.77
N LEU A 172 -9.55 19.86 10.01
CA LEU A 172 -10.47 19.08 10.83
C LEU A 172 -9.76 18.64 12.11
N LEU A 173 -10.26 19.11 13.25
CA LEU A 173 -9.63 18.97 14.55
C LEU A 173 -10.59 18.26 15.53
N PRO A 174 -10.26 17.06 16.07
CA PRO A 174 -11.12 16.38 17.04
C PRO A 174 -11.21 17.12 18.39
N VAL A 175 -12.42 17.23 18.96
CA VAL A 175 -12.70 17.91 20.23
C VAL A 175 -11.92 17.33 21.40
N LYS A 176 -11.73 16.01 21.43
CA LYS A 176 -10.94 15.34 22.47
C LYS A 176 -9.49 15.84 22.52
N THR A 177 -9.00 16.40 21.42
CA THR A 177 -7.67 16.99 21.32
C THR A 177 -7.68 18.50 21.60
N LEU A 178 -8.85 19.13 21.69
CA LEU A 178 -9.04 20.58 21.63
C LEU A 178 -9.49 21.23 22.94
N ASN A 179 -9.39 20.52 24.08
CA ASN A 179 -9.97 20.91 25.37
C ASN A 179 -9.72 22.36 25.84
N MET A 180 -8.79 23.13 25.25
CA MET A 180 -8.66 24.60 25.45
C MET A 180 -7.85 25.32 24.35
N GLU A 181 -7.62 24.73 23.17
CA GLU A 181 -6.44 25.10 22.35
C GLU A 181 -6.72 25.67 20.94
N LEU A 182 -7.98 25.88 20.52
CA LEU A 182 -8.24 26.38 19.16
C LEU A 182 -7.67 27.79 18.95
N ASP A 183 -7.93 28.71 19.87
CA ASP A 183 -7.42 30.08 19.78
C ASP A 183 -5.88 30.11 19.82
N ILE A 184 -5.28 29.22 20.62
CA ILE A 184 -3.82 29.06 20.69
C ILE A 184 -3.28 28.54 19.36
N LEU A 185 -3.95 27.55 18.74
CA LEU A 185 -3.59 27.02 17.43
C LEU A 185 -3.64 28.13 16.37
N ILE A 186 -4.73 28.90 16.32
CA ILE A 186 -4.89 30.02 15.39
C ILE A 186 -3.80 31.07 15.62
N GLN A 187 -3.50 31.42 16.87
CA GLN A 187 -2.42 32.35 17.21
C GLN A 187 -1.05 31.83 16.77
N ASN A 188 -0.78 30.53 16.95
CA ASN A 188 0.47 29.91 16.53
C ASN A 188 0.61 29.91 15.00
N ILE A 189 -0.48 29.66 14.26
CA ILE A 189 -0.48 29.80 12.80
C ILE A 189 -0.11 31.23 12.41
N ARG A 190 -0.75 32.24 13.01
CA ARG A 190 -0.44 33.65 12.74
C ARG A 190 1.03 33.99 13.06
N LYS A 191 1.58 33.47 14.16
CA LYS A 191 3.01 33.64 14.51
C LYS A 191 3.94 33.02 13.47
N HIS A 192 3.64 31.80 13.00
CA HIS A 192 4.45 31.15 11.97
C HIS A 192 4.37 31.87 10.62
N VAL A 193 3.21 32.41 10.25
CA VAL A 193 3.07 33.27 9.06
C VAL A 193 3.90 34.54 9.22
N ALA A 194 3.85 35.20 10.38
CA ALA A 194 4.66 36.38 10.65
C ALA A 194 6.17 36.08 10.59
N ALA A 195 6.61 34.94 11.14
CA ALA A 195 7.99 34.49 11.06
C ALA A 195 8.43 34.19 9.62
N TYR A 196 7.58 33.54 8.82
CA TYR A 196 7.80 33.35 7.39
C TYR A 196 8.01 34.68 6.67
N ASN A 197 7.14 35.67 6.93
CA ASN A 197 7.22 37.00 6.30
C ASN A 197 8.46 37.80 6.67
N GLN A 198 9.11 37.50 7.80
CA GLN A 198 10.38 38.14 8.16
C GLN A 198 11.57 37.60 7.36
N GLN A 199 11.48 36.37 6.88
CA GLN A 199 12.57 35.67 6.21
C GLN A 199 12.44 35.66 4.69
N GLN A 200 11.22 35.82 4.18
CA GLN A 200 10.91 35.67 2.76
C GLN A 200 10.61 37.01 2.10
N GLN A 201 11.00 37.13 0.82
CA GLN A 201 10.78 38.35 0.04
C GLN A 201 9.31 38.53 -0.37
N LEU A 202 8.59 37.42 -0.55
CA LEU A 202 7.16 37.44 -0.83
C LEU A 202 6.38 37.18 0.45
N PRO A 203 5.64 38.18 0.97
CA PRO A 203 4.85 38.00 2.17
C PRO A 203 3.65 37.10 1.90
N LEU A 204 3.45 36.13 2.79
CA LEU A 204 2.25 35.32 2.90
C LEU A 204 1.20 36.07 3.74
N SER A 205 -0.01 36.17 3.21
CA SER A 205 -1.19 36.62 3.96
C SER A 205 -2.27 35.57 3.83
N ILE A 206 -2.91 35.24 4.94
CA ILE A 206 -3.99 34.26 4.99
C ILE A 206 -5.14 34.82 5.84
N SER A 207 -6.36 34.50 5.41
CA SER A 207 -7.58 34.75 6.17
C SER A 207 -8.09 33.44 6.74
N MET A 208 -8.56 33.44 7.99
CA MET A 208 -9.00 32.24 8.69
C MET A 208 -10.33 32.46 9.39
N GLY A 209 -11.19 31.44 9.39
CA GLY A 209 -12.43 31.42 10.16
C GLY A 209 -12.63 30.04 10.76
N TRP A 210 -13.30 29.96 11.90
CA TRP A 210 -13.43 28.68 12.59
C TRP A 210 -14.77 28.49 13.27
N ALA A 211 -15.15 27.23 13.42
CA ALA A 211 -16.38 26.83 14.10
C ALA A 211 -16.07 25.70 15.08
N LEU A 212 -16.52 25.88 16.32
CA LEU A 212 -16.51 24.83 17.32
C LEU A 212 -17.75 23.96 17.14
N PRO A 213 -17.63 22.64 17.36
CA PRO A 213 -18.77 21.76 17.27
C PRO A 213 -19.76 22.04 18.39
N ASP A 214 -21.04 21.84 18.08
CA ASP A 214 -22.10 21.89 19.05
C ASP A 214 -23.15 20.80 18.79
N ASN A 215 -24.13 20.71 19.68
CA ASN A 215 -25.21 19.73 19.58
C ASN A 215 -26.28 20.10 18.55
N LYS A 216 -26.11 21.20 17.81
CA LYS A 216 -27.14 21.82 16.95
C LYS A 216 -26.78 21.74 15.47
N HIS A 217 -25.50 21.80 15.14
CA HIS A 217 -25.02 21.88 13.76
C HIS A 217 -24.37 20.58 13.30
N THR A 218 -24.64 20.23 12.05
CA THR A 218 -23.93 19.20 11.30
C THR A 218 -22.54 19.68 10.91
N LEU A 219 -21.66 18.76 10.53
CA LEU A 219 -20.33 19.09 10.00
C LEU A 219 -20.40 20.10 8.84
N THR A 220 -21.38 19.93 7.95
CA THR A 220 -21.58 20.81 6.78
C THR A 220 -21.97 22.24 7.20
N GLU A 221 -22.77 22.39 8.26
CA GLU A 221 -23.16 23.70 8.78
C GLU A 221 -22.00 24.38 9.52
N LEU A 222 -21.19 23.63 10.27
CA LEU A 222 -19.97 24.16 10.90
C LEU A 222 -18.98 24.68 9.87
N ILE A 223 -18.80 23.97 8.74
CA ILE A 223 -17.97 24.44 7.62
C ILE A 223 -18.49 25.76 7.09
N LYS A 224 -19.81 25.91 6.87
CA LYS A 224 -20.41 27.18 6.40
C LYS A 224 -20.15 28.33 7.37
N ILE A 225 -20.21 28.07 8.68
CA ILE A 225 -19.92 29.07 9.71
C ILE A 225 -18.44 29.49 9.64
N ALA A 226 -17.52 28.53 9.54
CA ALA A 226 -16.09 28.79 9.41
C ALA A 226 -15.75 29.56 8.12
N ASP A 227 -16.32 29.16 6.98
CA ASP A 227 -16.16 29.83 5.69
C ASP A 227 -16.67 31.27 5.74
N TYR A 228 -17.81 31.51 6.40
CA TYR A 228 -18.37 32.84 6.55
C TYR A 228 -17.46 33.76 7.37
N GLN A 229 -16.92 33.28 8.50
CA GLN A 229 -15.96 34.05 9.30
C GLN A 229 -14.66 34.34 8.54
N MET A 230 -14.14 33.34 7.82
CA MET A 230 -12.97 33.49 6.97
C MET A 230 -13.19 34.57 5.90
N TYR A 231 -14.37 34.56 5.26
CA TYR A 231 -14.74 35.56 4.27
C TYR A 231 -14.80 36.97 4.86
N GLN A 232 -15.32 37.13 6.08
CA GLN A 232 -15.33 38.42 6.80
C GLN A 232 -13.90 38.93 7.06
N GLU A 233 -12.99 38.06 7.51
CA GLU A 233 -11.58 38.44 7.68
C GLU A 233 -10.95 38.86 6.33
N LYS A 234 -11.21 38.07 5.28
CA LYS A 234 -10.72 38.35 3.92
C LYS A 234 -11.24 39.67 3.35
N SER A 235 -12.48 40.06 3.66
CA SER A 235 -13.00 41.37 3.23
C SER A 235 -12.31 42.52 3.98
N LEU A 236 -12.05 42.37 5.28
CA LEU A 236 -11.34 43.38 6.06
C LEU A 236 -9.89 43.58 5.58
N HIS A 237 -9.18 42.49 5.26
CA HIS A 237 -7.85 42.58 4.66
C HIS A 237 -7.87 43.30 3.32
N ARG A 238 -8.83 43.00 2.44
CA ARG A 238 -8.99 43.70 1.16
C ARG A 238 -9.23 45.20 1.34
N GLU A 239 -10.13 45.58 2.25
CA GLU A 239 -10.37 46.99 2.56
C GLU A 239 -9.14 47.69 3.12
N LYS A 240 -8.38 47.03 4.01
CA LYS A 240 -7.15 47.58 4.59
C LYS A 240 -6.11 47.84 3.50
N VAL A 241 -5.85 46.84 2.64
CA VAL A 241 -4.92 46.97 1.52
C VAL A 241 -5.36 48.10 0.59
N GLN A 242 -6.65 48.19 0.26
CA GLN A 242 -7.17 49.25 -0.60
C GLN A 242 -7.00 50.64 0.04
N LYS A 243 -7.25 50.79 1.35
CA LYS A 243 -7.02 52.05 2.07
C LYS A 243 -5.55 52.45 2.08
N GLU A 244 -4.64 51.51 2.36
CA GLU A 244 -3.20 51.76 2.36
C GLU A 244 -2.69 52.16 0.95
N TRP A 245 -3.23 51.53 -0.09
CA TRP A 245 -2.94 51.88 -1.49
C TRP A 245 -3.44 53.27 -1.87
N VAL A 246 -4.67 53.62 -1.50
CA VAL A 246 -5.22 54.96 -1.74
C VAL A 246 -4.39 56.01 -0.99
N GLN A 247 -4.01 55.72 0.26
CA GLN A 247 -3.19 56.62 1.06
C GLN A 247 -1.78 56.81 0.46
N SER A 248 -1.17 55.75 -0.10
CA SER A 248 0.14 55.84 -0.73
C SER A 248 0.11 56.67 -2.01
N LEU A 249 -0.96 56.56 -2.81
CA LEU A 249 -1.20 57.41 -3.98
C LEU A 249 -1.42 58.88 -3.62
N ILE A 250 -2.10 59.15 -2.50
CA ILE A 250 -2.30 60.51 -1.98
C ILE A 250 -0.97 61.10 -1.49
N ASN A 251 -0.17 60.31 -0.79
CA ASN A 251 1.10 60.76 -0.18
C ASN A 251 2.25 60.86 -1.19
N ASN A 252 2.20 60.10 -2.29
CA ASN A 252 3.14 60.16 -3.40
C ASN A 252 2.36 60.20 -4.73
N PRO A 253 1.78 61.36 -5.09
CA PRO A 253 1.08 61.49 -6.36
C PRO A 253 2.08 61.23 -7.49
N ILE A 254 1.74 60.28 -8.35
CA ILE A 254 2.50 59.98 -9.57
C ILE A 254 2.61 61.29 -10.37
N ARG A 255 3.83 61.83 -10.48
CA ARG A 255 4.13 63.02 -11.29
C ARG A 255 4.09 62.70 -12.78
#